data_AF-A0A7W3LNV0-F1
#
_entry.id   AF-A0A7W3LNV0-F1
#
_cell.length_a   1.000
_cell.length_b   1.000
_cell.length_c   1.000
_cell.angle_alpha   90.00
_cell.angle_beta   90.00
_cell.angle_gamma   90.00
#
_symmetry.space_group_name_H-M   'P 1'
#
loop_
_entity.id
_entity.type
_entity.pdbx_description
1 polymer ?
#
loop_
_entity_poly.entity_id
_entity_poly.type
_entity_poly.pdbx_seq_one_letter_code
_entity_poly.pdbx_strand_id
1 'polypeptide(L)'
;MTTLDGRRVMTRTDLMAAYGLGRSTLEKWFRERGANGHPEPVGTVGGQHTWDAEEWAAWYAARRSAPKVPPGLLSREELATRFNLTKHRLKQLWADREANGHPAPAHQSGKALYWDAEEWRTWHETLPEPKPDEGDPDDLVTLAEAARILGLAQTSVTVYPKRPPAGWPEPVKVEPLGGGRVRRFYRRGDIQAYAARSRS
;
A
#
# COMPACT_ATOMS: atom_id res chain seq x y z
N MET A 1 35.78 25.08 -15.22
CA MET A 1 35.89 24.49 -13.87
C MET A 1 36.06 25.64 -12.90
N THR A 2 35.08 25.88 -12.04
CA THR A 2 35.04 27.05 -11.16
C THR A 2 35.72 26.71 -9.84
N THR A 3 36.61 27.59 -9.38
CA THR A 3 37.31 27.44 -8.10
C THR A 3 37.10 28.67 -7.23
N LEU A 4 37.02 28.46 -5.92
CA LEU A 4 36.96 29.50 -4.89
C LEU A 4 37.91 29.09 -3.76
N ASP A 5 38.87 29.95 -3.42
CA ASP A 5 39.89 29.67 -2.39
C ASP A 5 40.60 28.31 -2.54
N GLY A 6 40.91 27.94 -3.80
CA GLY A 6 41.57 26.67 -4.13
C GLY A 6 40.66 25.43 -4.10
N ARG A 7 39.38 25.57 -3.71
CA ARG A 7 38.39 24.48 -3.72
C ARG A 7 37.60 24.48 -5.01
N ARG A 8 37.22 23.30 -5.49
CA ARG A 8 36.32 23.17 -6.63
C ARG A 8 34.91 23.48 -6.16
N VAL A 9 34.27 24.45 -6.79
CA VAL A 9 32.90 24.86 -6.43
C VAL A 9 31.94 24.73 -7.60
N MET A 10 30.66 24.59 -7.28
CA MET A 10 29.58 24.48 -8.25
C MET A 10 28.49 25.50 -7.92
N THR A 11 28.07 26.26 -8.93
CA THR A 11 26.84 27.08 -8.86
C THR A 11 25.62 26.17 -8.97
N ARG A 12 24.44 26.72 -8.70
CA ARG A 12 23.17 25.98 -8.89
C ARG A 12 23.01 25.55 -10.35
N THR A 13 23.47 26.36 -11.31
CA THR A 13 23.47 26.03 -12.74
C THR A 13 24.37 24.84 -13.04
N ASP A 14 25.57 24.79 -12.45
CA ASP A 14 26.49 23.67 -12.59
C ASP A 14 25.89 22.38 -12.02
N LEU A 15 25.22 22.46 -10.87
CA LEU A 15 24.54 21.32 -10.25
C LEU A 15 23.39 20.78 -11.11
N MET A 16 22.62 21.68 -11.74
CA MET A 16 21.57 21.28 -12.68
C MET A 16 22.16 20.52 -13.87
N ALA A 17 23.23 21.05 -14.47
CA ALA A 17 23.89 20.45 -15.63
C ALA A 17 24.56 19.10 -15.29
N ALA A 18 25.24 19.01 -14.15
CA ALA A 18 26.00 17.82 -13.77
C ALA A 18 25.12 16.66 -13.27
N TYR A 19 24.01 16.95 -12.59
CA TYR A 19 23.17 15.93 -11.94
C TYR A 19 21.77 15.78 -12.54
N GLY A 20 21.45 16.55 -13.59
CA GLY A 20 20.15 16.51 -14.26
C GLY A 20 18.99 16.97 -13.37
N LEU A 21 19.27 17.82 -12.38
CA LEU A 21 18.30 18.26 -11.38
C LEU A 21 17.55 19.51 -11.84
N GLY A 22 16.26 19.59 -11.53
CA GLY A 22 15.46 20.79 -11.76
C GLY A 22 15.79 21.91 -10.75
N ARG A 23 15.68 23.16 -11.18
CA ARG A 23 15.90 24.35 -10.32
C ARG A 23 15.00 24.33 -9.08
N SER A 24 13.71 24.06 -9.26
CA SER A 24 12.73 24.01 -8.17
C SER A 24 13.06 22.94 -7.12
N THR A 25 13.63 21.81 -7.55
CA THR A 25 14.11 20.76 -6.64
C THR A 25 15.27 21.24 -5.79
N LEU A 26 16.27 21.89 -6.40
CA LEU A 26 17.43 22.43 -5.69
C LEU A 26 17.05 23.57 -4.74
N GLU A 27 16.15 24.45 -5.15
CA GLU A 27 15.62 25.52 -4.30
C GLU A 27 14.84 24.98 -3.11
N LYS A 28 14.00 23.96 -3.33
CA LYS A 28 13.29 23.27 -2.26
C LYS A 28 14.27 22.66 -1.27
N TRP A 29 15.27 21.91 -1.74
CA TRP A 29 16.25 21.28 -0.85
C TRP A 29 17.05 22.32 -0.06
N PHE A 30 17.43 23.43 -0.69
CA PHE A 30 18.13 24.52 -0.01
C PHE A 30 17.24 25.21 1.04
N ARG A 31 15.95 25.41 0.74
CA ARG A 31 14.99 25.97 1.72
C ARG A 31 14.81 25.05 2.92
N GLU A 32 14.80 23.74 2.70
CA GLU A 32 14.60 22.71 3.72
C GLU A 32 15.94 22.22 4.32
N ARG A 33 17.05 22.96 4.12
CA ARG A 33 18.41 22.52 4.45
C ARG A 33 18.60 22.13 5.92
N GLY A 34 17.96 22.84 6.85
CA GLY A 34 18.01 22.50 8.27
C GLY A 34 17.44 21.12 8.62
N ALA A 35 16.53 20.58 7.79
CA ALA A 35 15.90 19.28 8.00
C ALA A 35 16.52 18.17 7.14
N ASN A 36 17.17 18.52 6.03
CA ASN A 36 17.69 17.53 5.07
C ASN A 36 19.23 17.48 5.00
N GLY A 37 19.93 18.30 5.79
CA GLY A 37 21.38 18.34 5.88
C GLY A 37 22.07 18.85 4.62
N HIS A 38 21.36 19.57 3.74
CA HIS A 38 21.92 20.14 2.52
C HIS A 38 23.12 21.05 2.87
N PRO A 39 24.26 20.93 2.17
CA PRO A 39 25.45 21.74 2.42
C PRO A 39 25.18 23.24 2.40
N GLU A 40 25.84 23.98 3.29
CA GLU A 40 25.82 25.44 3.27
C GLU A 40 26.68 25.98 2.11
N PRO A 41 26.35 27.14 1.53
CA PRO A 41 27.14 27.70 0.45
C PRO A 41 28.49 28.17 1.00
N VAL A 42 29.57 27.84 0.29
CA VAL A 42 30.94 28.25 0.64
C VAL A 42 31.28 29.68 0.22
N GLY A 43 30.42 30.30 -0.59
CA GLY A 43 30.57 31.67 -1.05
C GLY A 43 29.68 32.00 -2.23
N THR A 44 30.08 33.01 -3.00
CA THR A 44 29.39 33.42 -4.22
C THR A 44 30.35 33.66 -5.38
N VAL A 45 29.96 33.22 -6.58
CA VAL A 45 30.66 33.52 -7.84
C VAL A 45 29.64 34.13 -8.80
N GLY A 46 29.94 35.33 -9.33
CA GLY A 46 29.01 36.05 -10.20
C GLY A 46 27.68 36.39 -9.51
N GLY A 47 27.69 36.62 -8.20
CA GLY A 47 26.49 36.87 -7.38
C GLY A 47 25.64 35.62 -7.10
N GLN A 48 26.05 34.44 -7.55
CA GLN A 48 25.35 33.18 -7.30
C GLN A 48 26.02 32.41 -6.16
N HIS A 49 25.23 31.83 -5.26
CA HIS A 49 25.74 30.89 -4.28
C HIS A 49 26.46 29.72 -4.94
N THR A 50 27.58 29.35 -4.33
CA THR A 50 28.40 28.21 -4.73
C THR A 50 28.55 27.24 -3.57
N TRP A 51 28.52 25.95 -3.89
CA TRP A 51 28.76 24.85 -2.95
C TRP A 51 30.08 24.17 -3.28
N ASP A 52 30.75 23.63 -2.26
CA ASP A 52 31.89 22.75 -2.47
C ASP A 52 31.45 21.50 -3.26
N ALA A 53 32.20 21.17 -4.31
CA ALA A 53 31.82 20.12 -5.24
C ALA A 53 31.86 18.71 -4.60
N GLU A 54 32.82 18.48 -3.70
CA GLU A 54 33.00 17.19 -3.04
C GLU A 54 31.97 17.01 -1.92
N GLU A 55 31.77 18.05 -1.09
CA GLU A 55 30.75 18.05 -0.03
C GLU A 55 29.35 17.83 -0.61
N TRP A 56 29.03 18.53 -1.71
CA TRP A 56 27.76 18.35 -2.40
C TRP A 56 27.61 16.91 -2.92
N ALA A 57 28.63 16.37 -3.59
CA ALA A 57 28.59 15.02 -4.16
C ALA A 57 28.38 13.95 -3.09
N ALA A 58 29.07 14.08 -1.95
CA ALA A 58 28.93 13.19 -0.80
C ALA A 58 27.51 13.26 -0.22
N TRP A 59 26.98 14.47 0.02
CA TRP A 59 25.62 14.65 0.50
C TRP A 59 24.57 14.07 -0.45
N TYR A 60 24.71 14.32 -1.76
CA TYR A 60 23.76 13.83 -2.75
C TYR A 60 23.78 12.31 -2.87
N ALA A 61 24.98 11.70 -2.84
CA ALA A 61 25.13 10.24 -2.79
C ALA A 61 24.47 9.65 -1.54
N ALA A 62 24.74 10.22 -0.36
CA ALA A 62 24.12 9.79 0.89
C ALA A 62 22.60 9.92 0.85
N ARG A 63 22.07 11.04 0.35
CA ARG A 63 20.63 11.28 0.20
C ARG A 63 19.95 10.29 -0.76
N ARG A 64 20.65 9.84 -1.81
CA ARG A 64 20.13 8.81 -2.73
C ARG A 64 20.16 7.41 -2.12
N SER A 65 21.13 7.13 -1.27
CA SER A 65 21.28 5.84 -0.59
C SER A 65 20.47 5.72 0.71
N ALA A 66 20.07 6.86 1.30
CA ALA A 66 19.26 6.88 2.52
C ALA A 66 17.91 6.18 2.26
N PRO A 67 17.58 5.14 3.04
CA PRO A 67 16.29 4.47 2.88
C PRO A 67 15.18 5.47 3.19
N LYS A 68 14.24 5.63 2.25
CA LYS A 68 13.08 6.55 2.40
C LYS A 68 12.12 6.13 3.51
N VAL A 69 12.32 4.94 4.06
CA VAL A 69 11.49 4.29 5.06
C VAL A 69 12.45 3.74 6.11
N PRO A 70 12.29 4.11 7.39
CA PRO A 70 13.08 3.53 8.47
C PRO A 70 13.00 1.99 8.48
N PRO A 71 14.11 1.30 8.83
CA PRO A 71 14.08 -0.16 8.98
C PRO A 71 13.08 -0.57 10.07
N GLY A 72 12.45 -1.73 9.90
CA GLY A 72 11.42 -2.23 10.82
C GLY A 72 10.01 -1.76 10.49
N LEU A 73 9.83 -0.81 9.57
CA LEU A 73 8.52 -0.41 9.10
C LEU A 73 8.10 -1.17 7.84
N LEU A 74 6.84 -1.61 7.80
CA LEU A 74 6.28 -2.38 6.70
C LEU A 74 5.15 -1.61 6.02
N SER A 75 5.16 -1.63 4.69
CA SER A 75 4.04 -1.20 3.87
C SER A 75 2.89 -2.20 3.96
N ARG A 76 1.72 -1.78 3.47
CA ARG A 76 0.53 -2.65 3.43
C ARG A 76 0.73 -3.95 2.63
N GLU A 77 1.55 -3.92 1.57
CA GLU A 77 1.83 -5.12 0.77
C GLU A 77 2.81 -6.07 1.46
N GLU A 78 3.78 -5.53 2.20
CA GLU A 78 4.69 -6.32 3.02
C GLU A 78 3.96 -6.94 4.21
N LEU A 79 3.03 -6.22 4.85
CA LEU A 79 2.13 -6.79 5.86
C LEU A 79 1.28 -7.92 5.28
N ALA A 80 0.71 -7.74 4.09
CA ALA A 80 -0.07 -8.79 3.42
C ALA A 80 0.75 -10.06 3.23
N THR A 81 1.98 -9.91 2.75
CA THR A 81 2.88 -11.03 2.47
C THR A 81 3.34 -11.69 3.76
N ARG A 82 3.80 -10.91 4.75
CA ARG A 82 4.40 -11.41 5.99
C ARG A 82 3.39 -12.12 6.88
N PHE A 83 2.17 -11.62 6.96
CA PHE A 83 1.10 -12.19 7.80
C PHE A 83 0.12 -13.06 6.99
N ASN A 84 0.45 -13.35 5.73
CA ASN A 84 -0.37 -14.16 4.82
C ASN A 84 -1.84 -13.67 4.73
N LEU A 85 -2.02 -12.35 4.70
CA LEU A 85 -3.31 -11.68 4.65
C LEU A 85 -3.71 -11.29 3.23
N THR A 86 -5.00 -11.40 2.93
CA THR A 86 -5.54 -10.87 1.67
C THR A 86 -5.66 -9.36 1.71
N LYS A 87 -5.57 -8.71 0.54
CA LYS A 87 -5.80 -7.25 0.41
C LYS A 87 -7.17 -6.83 0.94
N HIS A 88 -8.19 -7.68 0.76
CA HIS A 88 -9.53 -7.44 1.28
C HIS A 88 -9.56 -7.44 2.81
N ARG A 89 -8.92 -8.43 3.46
CA ARG A 89 -8.84 -8.49 4.92
C ARG A 89 -8.12 -7.26 5.49
N LEU A 90 -7.02 -6.82 4.88
CA LEU A 90 -6.35 -5.59 5.28
C LEU A 90 -7.27 -4.37 5.14
N LYS A 91 -8.08 -4.29 4.07
CA LYS A 91 -9.04 -3.18 3.88
C LYS A 91 -10.08 -3.16 4.99
N GLN A 92 -10.63 -4.31 5.36
CA GLN A 92 -11.60 -4.45 6.44
C GLN A 92 -10.99 -4.03 7.78
N LEU A 93 -9.82 -4.58 8.14
CA LEU A 93 -9.12 -4.24 9.37
C LEU A 93 -8.89 -2.72 9.53
N TRP A 94 -8.56 -2.03 8.44
CA TRP A 94 -8.38 -0.57 8.45
C TRP A 94 -9.71 0.21 8.50
N ALA A 95 -10.77 -0.31 7.89
CA ALA A 95 -12.09 0.30 7.97
C ALA A 95 -12.60 0.27 9.41
N ASP A 96 -12.39 -0.87 10.09
CA ASP A 96 -12.83 -1.13 11.46
C ASP A 96 -11.81 -0.65 12.51
N ARG A 97 -10.82 0.17 12.13
CA ARG A 97 -9.64 0.50 12.95
C ARG A 97 -9.97 1.09 14.33
N GLU A 98 -11.04 1.88 14.41
CA GLU A 98 -11.51 2.48 15.67
C GLU A 98 -12.07 1.43 16.64
N ALA A 99 -12.64 0.35 16.11
CA ALA A 99 -13.27 -0.71 16.90
C ALA A 99 -12.33 -1.86 17.24
N ASN A 100 -11.32 -2.12 16.39
CA ASN A 100 -10.41 -3.26 16.56
C ASN A 100 -9.03 -2.86 17.13
N GLY A 101 -8.81 -1.58 17.45
CA GLY A 101 -7.55 -1.10 18.03
C GLY A 101 -6.36 -1.18 17.07
N HIS A 102 -6.62 -1.14 15.76
CA HIS A 102 -5.59 -1.26 14.73
C HIS A 102 -4.51 -0.17 14.87
N PRO A 103 -3.22 -0.53 14.80
CA PRO A 103 -2.11 0.41 14.98
C PRO A 103 -2.17 1.60 14.02
N ALA A 104 -1.78 2.76 14.54
CA ALA A 104 -1.61 3.95 13.72
C ALA A 104 -0.38 3.80 12.80
N PRO A 105 -0.35 4.42 11.62
CA PRO A 105 0.84 4.44 10.78
C PRO A 105 2.01 5.14 11.49
N ALA A 106 3.15 4.45 11.60
CA ALA A 106 4.38 5.00 12.18
C ALA A 106 5.12 5.94 11.22
N HIS A 107 4.93 5.78 9.90
CA HIS A 107 5.56 6.64 8.90
C HIS A 107 4.73 6.79 7.62
N GLN A 108 4.90 7.93 6.94
CA GLN A 108 4.31 8.19 5.63
C GLN A 108 5.39 8.65 4.65
N SER A 109 5.53 7.91 3.55
CA SER A 109 6.41 8.28 2.43
C SER A 109 5.57 8.54 1.18
N GLY A 110 5.37 9.81 0.85
CA GLY A 110 4.44 10.20 -0.20
C GLY A 110 2.99 9.83 0.16
N LYS A 111 2.36 8.94 -0.62
CA LYS A 111 1.02 8.41 -0.34
C LYS A 111 1.04 7.06 0.38
N ALA A 112 2.22 6.45 0.51
CA ALA A 112 2.36 5.15 1.16
C ALA A 112 2.45 5.34 2.67
N LEU A 113 1.65 4.54 3.39
CA LEU A 113 1.66 4.43 4.85
C LEU A 113 2.45 3.19 5.25
N TYR A 114 3.16 3.31 6.37
CA TYR A 114 3.99 2.26 6.93
C TYR A 114 3.69 2.09 8.41
N TRP A 115 3.69 0.84 8.87
CA TRP A 115 3.42 0.45 10.25
C TRP A 115 4.64 -0.20 10.86
N ASP A 116 4.82 -0.05 12.17
CA ASP A 116 5.82 -0.79 12.91
C ASP A 116 5.54 -2.30 12.88
N ALA A 117 6.52 -3.10 12.48
CA ALA A 117 6.34 -4.54 12.28
C ALA A 117 6.11 -5.33 13.58
N GLU A 118 6.63 -4.85 14.71
CA GLU A 118 6.51 -5.49 16.02
C GLU A 118 5.17 -5.15 16.66
N GLU A 119 4.81 -3.86 16.65
CA GLU A 119 3.50 -3.38 17.10
C GLU A 119 2.37 -4.06 16.31
N TRP A 120 2.53 -4.11 14.98
CA TRP A 120 1.55 -4.76 14.13
C TRP A 120 1.37 -6.24 14.42
N ARG A 121 2.47 -6.97 14.63
CA ARG A 121 2.43 -8.40 14.94
C ARG A 121 1.69 -8.63 16.25
N THR A 122 2.09 -7.90 17.29
CA THR A 122 1.51 -8.02 18.63
C THR A 122 0.01 -7.79 18.58
N TRP A 123 -0.42 -6.70 17.92
CA TRP A 123 -1.83 -6.44 17.71
C TRP A 123 -2.51 -7.56 16.90
N HIS A 124 -1.94 -7.99 15.78
CA HIS A 124 -2.52 -9.01 14.92
C HIS A 124 -2.71 -10.36 15.63
N GLU A 125 -1.79 -10.74 16.52
CA GLU A 125 -1.87 -11.97 17.33
C GLU A 125 -2.97 -11.90 18.41
N THR A 126 -3.37 -10.69 18.82
CA THR A 126 -4.49 -10.49 19.77
C THR A 126 -5.86 -10.46 19.09
N LEU A 127 -5.91 -10.36 17.76
CA LEU A 127 -7.17 -10.43 17.05
C LEU A 127 -7.76 -11.84 17.19
N PRO A 128 -9.06 -11.95 17.50
CA PRO A 128 -9.73 -13.24 17.46
C PRO A 128 -9.60 -13.82 16.04
N GLU A 129 -9.44 -15.15 15.95
CA GLU A 129 -9.45 -15.83 14.65
C GLU A 129 -10.67 -15.37 13.85
N PRO A 130 -10.49 -15.10 12.55
CA PRO A 130 -11.60 -14.66 11.72
C PRO A 130 -12.70 -15.73 11.81
N LYS A 131 -13.82 -15.37 12.45
CA LYS A 131 -15.03 -16.19 12.40
C LYS A 131 -15.31 -16.47 10.92
N PRO A 132 -15.56 -17.73 10.54
CA PRO A 132 -15.90 -18.04 9.17
C PRO A 132 -17.13 -17.22 8.75
N ASP A 133 -16.91 -16.28 7.84
CA ASP A 133 -17.92 -15.51 7.11
C ASP A 133 -18.89 -14.61 7.90
N GLU A 134 -18.39 -13.70 8.73
CA GLU A 134 -19.11 -12.45 9.10
C GLU A 134 -18.79 -11.31 8.12
N GLY A 135 -18.95 -11.52 6.81
CA GLY A 135 -18.97 -10.41 5.85
C GLY A 135 -20.30 -9.67 5.89
N ASP A 136 -20.37 -8.45 5.35
CA ASP A 136 -21.62 -7.68 5.27
C ASP A 136 -22.68 -8.50 4.51
N PRO A 137 -23.89 -8.74 5.05
CA PRO A 137 -24.96 -9.46 4.35
C PRO A 137 -25.27 -8.91 2.95
N ASP A 138 -25.04 -7.62 2.71
CA ASP A 138 -25.27 -6.98 1.41
C ASP A 138 -24.08 -7.08 0.44
N ASP A 139 -22.93 -7.64 0.86
CA ASP A 139 -21.79 -7.87 -0.02
C ASP A 139 -22.17 -8.76 -1.22
N LEU A 140 -21.73 -8.34 -2.40
CA LEU A 140 -21.84 -9.14 -3.63
C LEU A 140 -20.72 -10.16 -3.69
N VAL A 141 -21.06 -11.44 -3.54
CA VAL A 141 -20.14 -12.57 -3.58
C VAL A 141 -20.24 -13.32 -4.90
N THR A 142 -19.09 -13.73 -5.43
CA THR A 142 -19.00 -14.61 -6.59
C THR A 142 -19.42 -16.03 -6.24
N LEU A 143 -19.68 -16.85 -7.26
CA LEU A 143 -19.98 -18.28 -7.07
C LEU A 143 -18.88 -19.04 -6.30
N ALA A 144 -17.62 -18.66 -6.48
CA ALA A 144 -16.49 -19.28 -5.77
C ALA A 144 -16.44 -18.88 -4.29
N GLU A 145 -16.84 -17.64 -3.97
CA GLU A 145 -17.02 -17.18 -2.59
C GLU A 145 -18.23 -17.86 -1.93
N ALA A 146 -19.33 -18.03 -2.67
CA ALA A 146 -20.48 -18.78 -2.19
C ALA A 146 -20.14 -20.23 -1.82
N ALA A 147 -19.32 -20.92 -2.63
CA ALA A 147 -18.82 -22.26 -2.28
C ALA A 147 -18.07 -22.28 -0.95
N ARG A 148 -17.23 -21.27 -0.68
CA ARG A 148 -16.50 -21.16 0.58
C ARG A 148 -17.43 -20.95 1.77
N ILE A 149 -18.41 -20.06 1.66
CA ILE A 149 -19.45 -19.83 2.68
C ILE A 149 -20.19 -21.14 3.01
N LEU A 150 -20.47 -21.96 1.99
CA LEU A 150 -21.22 -23.20 2.13
C LEU A 150 -20.37 -24.39 2.60
N GLY A 151 -19.04 -24.28 2.58
CA GLY A 151 -18.13 -25.39 2.84
C GLY A 151 -18.12 -26.44 1.71
N LEU A 152 -18.46 -26.04 0.49
CA LEU A 152 -18.52 -26.92 -0.68
C LEU A 152 -17.24 -26.84 -1.52
N ALA A 153 -16.89 -27.95 -2.18
CA ALA A 153 -15.87 -27.94 -3.21
C ALA A 153 -16.28 -27.02 -4.36
N GLN A 154 -15.32 -26.26 -4.91
CA GLN A 154 -15.58 -25.32 -6.01
C GLN A 154 -16.20 -26.01 -7.24
N THR A 155 -15.81 -27.25 -7.52
CA THR A 155 -16.38 -28.07 -8.60
C THR A 155 -17.88 -28.30 -8.42
N SER A 156 -18.33 -28.52 -7.19
CA SER A 156 -19.74 -28.78 -6.85
C SER A 156 -20.63 -27.57 -7.09
N VAL A 157 -20.17 -26.35 -6.78
CA VAL A 157 -21.01 -25.15 -6.93
C VAL A 157 -21.14 -24.69 -8.38
N THR A 158 -20.19 -25.05 -9.26
CA THR A 158 -20.18 -24.59 -10.67
C THR A 158 -21.39 -25.05 -11.49
N VAL A 159 -22.10 -26.10 -11.06
CA VAL A 159 -23.31 -26.60 -11.74
C VAL A 159 -24.57 -25.85 -11.34
N TYR A 160 -24.57 -25.16 -10.20
CA TYR A 160 -25.77 -24.52 -9.63
C TYR A 160 -26.38 -23.44 -10.53
N PRO A 161 -25.61 -22.62 -11.26
CA PRO A 161 -26.20 -21.67 -12.20
C PRO A 161 -26.98 -22.32 -13.36
N LYS A 162 -26.72 -23.60 -13.67
CA LYS A 162 -27.42 -24.35 -14.72
C LYS A 162 -28.50 -25.27 -14.14
N ARG A 163 -28.26 -25.81 -12.95
CA ARG A 163 -29.12 -26.77 -12.24
C ARG A 163 -29.16 -26.37 -10.77
N PRO A 164 -29.90 -25.31 -10.42
CA PRO A 164 -29.93 -24.81 -9.06
C PRO A 164 -30.61 -25.84 -8.15
N PRO A 165 -30.03 -26.15 -6.98
CA PRO A 165 -30.76 -26.90 -5.95
C PRO A 165 -31.94 -26.06 -5.43
N ALA A 166 -32.89 -26.74 -4.78
CA ALA A 166 -34.08 -26.10 -4.24
C ALA A 166 -33.71 -24.96 -3.27
N GLY A 167 -34.26 -23.77 -3.50
CA GLY A 167 -34.02 -22.60 -2.64
C GLY A 167 -32.68 -21.88 -2.85
N TRP A 168 -31.92 -22.23 -3.88
CA TRP A 168 -30.74 -21.47 -4.31
C TRP A 168 -31.14 -20.05 -4.74
N PRO A 169 -30.43 -19.00 -4.28
CA PRO A 169 -30.81 -17.63 -4.59
C PRO A 169 -30.47 -17.24 -6.05
N GLU A 170 -31.28 -16.34 -6.59
CA GLU A 170 -31.01 -15.71 -7.89
C GLU A 170 -29.82 -14.73 -7.78
N PRO A 171 -29.00 -14.59 -8.84
CA PRO A 171 -27.89 -13.65 -8.84
C PRO A 171 -28.41 -12.21 -8.93
N VAL A 172 -27.88 -11.33 -8.08
CA VAL A 172 -28.20 -9.89 -8.07
C VAL A 172 -27.49 -9.15 -9.19
N LYS A 173 -26.36 -9.67 -9.68
CA LYS A 173 -25.63 -9.10 -10.82
C LYS A 173 -25.07 -10.20 -11.71
N VAL A 174 -25.19 -10.00 -13.01
CA VAL A 174 -24.58 -10.86 -14.03
C VAL A 174 -23.71 -10.00 -14.95
N GLU A 175 -22.43 -10.33 -15.03
CA GLU A 175 -21.46 -9.64 -15.88
C GLU A 175 -21.03 -10.56 -17.03
N PRO A 176 -21.12 -10.11 -18.30
CA PRO A 176 -20.56 -10.85 -19.42
C PRO A 176 -19.04 -10.88 -19.35
N LEU A 177 -18.46 -12.03 -19.66
CA LEU A 177 -17.03 -12.27 -19.82
C LEU A 177 -16.75 -12.63 -21.29
N GLY A 178 -15.48 -12.53 -21.68
CA GLY A 178 -15.04 -12.95 -23.02
C GLY A 178 -15.39 -14.42 -23.32
N GLY A 179 -15.76 -14.70 -24.58
CA GLY A 179 -16.05 -16.06 -25.05
C GLY A 179 -17.36 -16.64 -24.53
N GLY A 180 -18.40 -15.81 -24.36
CA GLY A 180 -19.76 -16.26 -23.99
C GLY A 180 -19.92 -16.72 -22.54
N ARG A 181 -18.89 -16.54 -21.71
CA ARG A 181 -18.94 -16.83 -20.28
C ARG A 181 -19.63 -15.68 -19.55
N VAL A 182 -20.21 -15.95 -18.39
CA VAL A 182 -20.77 -14.90 -17.52
C VAL A 182 -20.31 -15.12 -16.08
N ARG A 183 -20.04 -14.04 -15.37
CA ARG A 183 -19.80 -14.03 -13.92
C ARG A 183 -21.09 -13.63 -13.21
N ARG A 184 -21.47 -14.38 -12.18
CA ARG A 184 -22.66 -14.13 -11.37
C ARG A 184 -22.24 -13.71 -9.97
N PHE A 185 -22.96 -12.74 -9.43
CA PHE A 185 -22.83 -12.27 -8.06
C PHE A 185 -24.13 -12.47 -7.31
N TYR A 186 -24.02 -12.93 -6.07
CA TYR A 186 -25.12 -13.20 -5.15
C TYR A 186 -24.94 -12.31 -3.92
N ARG A 187 -26.01 -11.96 -3.22
CA ARG A 187 -25.84 -11.34 -1.89
C ARG A 187 -25.31 -12.38 -0.92
N ARG A 188 -24.36 -11.98 -0.09
CA ARG A 188 -23.80 -12.83 0.96
C ARG A 188 -24.88 -13.35 1.91
N GLY A 189 -25.79 -12.48 2.35
CA GLY A 189 -26.88 -12.82 3.26
C GLY A 189 -27.79 -13.92 2.72
N ASP A 190 -28.08 -13.89 1.41
CA ASP A 190 -28.91 -14.93 0.77
C ASP A 190 -28.21 -16.29 0.76
N ILE A 191 -26.89 -16.31 0.54
CA ILE A 191 -26.07 -17.53 0.57
C ILE A 191 -25.97 -18.08 2.00
N GLN A 192 -25.78 -17.21 3.00
CA GLN A 192 -25.77 -17.61 4.42
C GLN A 192 -27.14 -18.16 4.84
N ALA A 193 -28.24 -17.51 4.43
CA ALA A 193 -29.59 -17.98 4.71
C ALA A 193 -29.86 -19.35 4.04
N TYR A 194 -29.39 -19.54 2.80
CA TYR A 194 -29.41 -20.85 2.14
C TYR A 194 -28.59 -21.90 2.91
N ALA A 195 -27.38 -21.55 3.37
CA ALA A 195 -26.53 -22.43 4.17
C ALA A 195 -27.25 -22.90 5.45
N ALA A 196 -27.87 -21.97 6.17
CA ALA A 196 -28.62 -22.26 7.39
C ALA A 196 -29.79 -23.22 7.15
N ARG A 197 -30.54 -23.03 6.05
CA ARG A 197 -31.64 -23.94 5.67
C ARG A 197 -31.15 -25.32 5.26
N SER A 198 -30.00 -25.41 4.58
CA SER A 198 -29.46 -26.67 4.06
C SER A 198 -28.81 -27.58 5.12
N ARG A 199 -28.55 -27.03 6.32
CA ARG A 199 -27.96 -27.75 7.46
C ARG A 199 -29.00 -28.21 8.49
N SER A 200 -30.27 -27.82 8.31
CA SER A 200 -31.41 -28.25 9.13
C SER A 200 -32.13 -29.44 8.50
#